data_AF-A0A958VB03-F1
#
_entry.id   AF-A0A958VB03-F1
#
_cell.length_a   1.000
_cell.length_b   1.000
_cell.length_c   1.000
_cell.angle_alpha   90.00
_cell.angle_beta   90.00
_cell.angle_gamma   90.00
#
_symmetry.space_group_name_H-M   'P 1'
#
loop_
_entity.id
_entity.type
_entity.pdbx_description
1 polymer ?
#
loop_
_entity_poly.entity_id
_entity_poly.type
_entity_poly.pdbx_seq_one_letter_code
_entity_poly.pdbx_strand_id
1 'polypeptide(L)'
;MNNILRLIGIYSLPVLFFIIGIWRIIVGLTTEVVTDSAGNEYLIEQNNYEIVAGILCFLISGIILLFITGKLNRKMIFIIGGISVPVAIIVLVMNFMAIKNEVDMLAFRNQVKGEMILRILDIKDAQLAYKTVHGKYCDNMDELIKFVKEGKVPKAVSAGNVPSRRITPIENDSLYPGENRAIDNTMSEMEAWRLSKIAQSLTPEQIEEMNAGKPKDQLSFQDLLEFKRDTIYIPVIEKYFSGEKYAEKRSTIERTFEFKSEFPFNPDSMAVIPHAGDRKPRFGLATGEIFKSTGAAPTLLIWAVHPMDSLQMDSISLGALDKVDFNGSWQ
;
A
#
# COMPACT_ATOMS: atom_id res chain seq x y z
N MET A 1 -24.59 -36.11 52.98
CA MET A 1 -23.82 -35.31 51.99
C MET A 1 -23.35 -36.15 50.79
N ASN A 2 -22.78 -37.34 51.00
CA ASN A 2 -22.20 -38.17 49.91
C ASN A 2 -23.20 -38.64 48.82
N ASN A 3 -24.47 -38.88 49.14
CA ASN A 3 -25.47 -39.30 48.14
C ASN A 3 -25.91 -38.15 47.21
N ILE A 4 -25.94 -36.92 47.72
CA ILE A 4 -26.29 -35.73 46.93
C ILE A 4 -25.15 -35.40 45.96
N LEU A 5 -23.90 -35.42 46.42
CA LEU A 5 -22.74 -35.24 45.54
C LEU A 5 -22.66 -36.29 44.44
N ARG A 6 -23.02 -37.55 44.73
CA ARG A 6 -23.03 -38.64 43.74
C ARG A 6 -24.11 -38.43 42.68
N LEU A 7 -25.31 -38.00 43.07
CA LEU A 7 -26.40 -37.66 42.15
C LEU A 7 -26.02 -36.46 41.28
N ILE A 8 -25.45 -35.42 41.86
CA ILE A 8 -24.96 -34.24 41.12
C ILE A 8 -23.91 -34.68 40.10
N GLY A 9 -22.94 -35.52 40.49
CA GLY A 9 -21.93 -36.03 39.56
C GLY A 9 -22.51 -36.76 38.35
N ILE A 10 -23.53 -37.59 38.56
CA ILE A 10 -24.15 -38.40 37.49
C ILE A 10 -24.98 -37.54 36.53
N TYR A 11 -25.76 -36.58 37.04
CA TYR A 11 -26.68 -35.77 36.22
C TYR A 11 -26.09 -34.43 35.75
N SER A 12 -24.92 -34.02 36.25
CA SER A 12 -24.28 -32.74 35.89
C SER A 12 -24.08 -32.57 34.39
N LEU A 13 -23.51 -33.57 33.72
CA LEU A 13 -23.19 -33.52 32.29
C LEU A 13 -24.44 -33.35 31.40
N PRO A 14 -25.49 -34.19 31.49
CA PRO A 14 -26.69 -34.00 30.67
C PRO A 14 -27.41 -32.68 30.98
N VAL A 15 -27.46 -32.24 32.25
CA VAL A 15 -28.06 -30.94 32.60
C VAL A 15 -27.29 -29.78 31.98
N LEU A 16 -25.95 -29.85 31.96
CA LEU A 16 -25.11 -28.85 31.31
C LEU A 16 -25.38 -28.77 29.80
N PHE A 17 -25.36 -29.91 29.09
CA PHE A 17 -25.65 -29.95 27.65
C PHE A 17 -27.08 -29.50 27.32
N PHE A 18 -28.03 -29.75 28.21
CA PHE A 18 -29.41 -29.28 28.07
C PHE A 18 -29.49 -27.76 28.14
N ILE A 19 -28.86 -27.15 29.15
CA ILE A 19 -28.82 -25.70 29.33
C ILE A 19 -28.10 -25.03 28.15
N ILE A 20 -26.94 -25.56 27.75
CA ILE A 20 -26.17 -25.05 26.60
C ILE A 20 -26.98 -25.18 25.31
N GLY A 21 -27.69 -26.28 25.11
CA GLY A 21 -28.52 -26.50 23.92
C GLY A 21 -29.65 -25.49 23.81
N ILE A 22 -30.38 -25.24 24.90
CA ILE A 22 -31.44 -24.22 24.94
C ILE A 22 -30.86 -22.83 24.71
N TRP A 23 -29.76 -22.49 25.39
CA TRP A 23 -29.08 -21.21 25.21
C TRP A 23 -28.69 -20.97 23.74
N ARG A 24 -28.08 -21.95 23.09
CA ARG A 24 -27.68 -21.87 21.67
C ARG A 24 -28.86 -21.68 20.73
N ILE A 25 -30.00 -22.34 20.99
CA ILE A 25 -31.22 -22.13 20.20
C ILE A 25 -31.75 -20.70 20.37
N ILE A 26 -31.74 -20.17 21.59
CA ILE A 26 -32.17 -18.78 21.87
C ILE A 26 -31.28 -17.81 21.10
N VAL A 27 -29.96 -17.98 21.22
CA VAL A 27 -28.96 -17.15 20.54
C VAL A 27 -29.15 -17.22 19.02
N GLY A 28 -29.25 -18.43 18.45
CA GLY A 28 -29.47 -18.62 17.01
C GLY A 28 -30.75 -18.01 16.44
N LEU A 29 -31.77 -17.79 17.28
CA LEU A 29 -33.02 -17.13 16.91
C LEU A 29 -33.02 -15.61 17.15
N THR A 30 -32.03 -15.10 17.88
CA THR A 30 -31.90 -13.66 18.13
C THR A 30 -31.15 -12.98 16.99
N THR A 31 -31.71 -11.89 16.48
CA THR A 31 -31.04 -10.99 15.54
C THR A 31 -30.45 -9.83 16.32
N GLU A 32 -29.18 -9.51 16.08
CA GLU A 32 -28.54 -8.34 16.68
C GLU A 32 -28.54 -7.18 15.67
N VAL A 33 -28.82 -5.98 16.18
CA VAL A 33 -28.69 -4.73 15.42
C VAL A 33 -27.29 -4.18 15.67
N VAL A 34 -26.48 -4.06 14.62
CA VAL A 34 -25.16 -3.43 14.70
C VAL A 34 -25.22 -2.08 14.02
N THR A 35 -24.76 -1.05 14.73
CA THR A 35 -24.70 0.33 14.24
C THR A 35 -23.31 0.63 13.71
N ASP A 36 -23.22 1.14 12.49
CA ASP A 36 -21.96 1.61 11.89
C ASP A 36 -21.47 2.93 12.53
N SER A 37 -20.19 3.24 12.31
CA SER A 37 -19.57 4.55 12.59
C SER A 37 -20.29 5.72 11.90
N ALA A 38 -21.05 5.47 10.83
CA ALA A 38 -21.91 6.44 10.15
C ALA A 38 -23.35 6.52 10.70
N GLY A 39 -23.70 5.72 11.72
CA GLY A 39 -25.03 5.72 12.36
C GLY A 39 -26.09 4.87 11.66
N ASN A 40 -25.74 4.09 10.64
CA ASN A 40 -26.66 3.19 9.96
C ASN A 40 -26.80 1.86 10.72
N GLU A 41 -28.03 1.39 10.90
CA GLU A 41 -28.36 0.14 11.58
C GLU A 41 -28.48 -1.04 10.60
N TYR A 42 -27.78 -2.12 10.87
CA TYR A 42 -27.85 -3.36 10.08
C TYR A 42 -28.31 -4.51 10.97
N LEU A 43 -29.26 -5.30 10.45
CA LEU A 43 -29.68 -6.56 11.08
C LEU A 43 -28.70 -7.65 10.70
N ILE A 44 -27.99 -8.20 11.67
CA ILE A 44 -27.15 -9.37 11.47
C ILE A 44 -28.00 -10.59 11.84
N GLU A 45 -28.45 -11.33 10.81
CA GLU A 45 -29.04 -12.65 11.01
C GLU A 45 -27.94 -13.63 11.44
N GLN A 46 -28.16 -14.31 12.56
CA GLN A 46 -27.24 -15.32 13.04
C GLN A 46 -27.26 -16.58 12.17
N ASN A 47 -26.11 -17.26 12.10
CA ASN A 47 -25.93 -18.39 11.23
C ASN A 47 -26.77 -19.60 11.69
N ASN A 48 -27.51 -20.23 10.77
CA ASN A 48 -28.38 -21.39 11.02
C ASN A 48 -27.67 -22.57 11.72
N TYR A 49 -26.34 -22.64 11.66
CA TYR A 49 -25.55 -23.65 12.37
C TYR A 49 -25.68 -23.58 13.90
N GLU A 50 -25.95 -22.41 14.48
CA GLU A 50 -26.14 -22.24 15.92
C GLU A 50 -27.40 -22.97 16.42
N ILE A 51 -28.49 -22.89 15.65
CA ILE A 51 -29.74 -23.60 15.94
C ILE A 51 -29.52 -25.12 15.82
N VAL A 52 -28.83 -25.57 14.75
CA VAL A 52 -28.52 -26.99 14.54
C VAL A 52 -27.65 -27.55 15.67
N ALA A 53 -26.63 -26.81 16.09
CA ALA A 53 -25.77 -27.18 17.22
C ALA A 53 -26.56 -27.27 18.54
N GLY A 54 -27.48 -26.33 18.77
CA GLY A 54 -28.36 -26.35 19.94
C GLY A 54 -29.29 -27.56 19.99
N ILE A 55 -29.90 -27.94 18.85
CA ILE A 55 -30.73 -29.15 18.73
C ILE A 55 -29.90 -30.41 19.00
N LEU A 56 -28.68 -30.49 18.46
CA LEU A 56 -27.79 -31.64 18.70
C LEU A 56 -27.41 -31.77 20.19
N CYS A 57 -27.06 -30.67 20.86
CA CYS A 57 -26.74 -30.67 22.30
C CYS A 57 -27.94 -31.14 23.14
N PHE A 58 -29.15 -30.72 22.76
CA PHE A 58 -30.39 -31.16 23.40
C PHE A 58 -30.63 -32.67 23.22
N LEU A 59 -30.44 -33.19 22.01
CA LEU A 59 -30.56 -34.63 21.73
C LEU A 59 -29.52 -35.46 22.48
N ILE A 60 -28.27 -35.01 22.52
CA ILE A 60 -27.18 -35.67 23.26
C ILE A 60 -27.51 -35.73 24.75
N SER A 61 -28.00 -34.63 25.33
CA SER A 61 -28.46 -34.60 26.72
C SER A 61 -29.55 -35.64 27.01
N GLY A 62 -30.56 -35.74 26.13
CA GLY A 62 -31.63 -36.74 26.24
C GLY A 62 -31.13 -38.17 26.17
N ILE A 63 -30.19 -38.47 25.27
CA ILE A 63 -29.57 -39.80 25.14
C ILE A 63 -28.78 -40.16 26.40
N ILE A 64 -27.99 -39.23 26.95
CA ILE A 64 -27.22 -39.43 28.19
C ILE A 64 -28.16 -39.71 29.37
N LEU A 65 -29.27 -38.97 29.49
CA LEU A 65 -30.29 -39.20 30.52
C LEU A 65 -30.95 -40.58 30.40
N LEU A 66 -31.28 -41.03 29.19
CA LEU A 66 -31.84 -42.37 28.94
C LEU A 66 -30.85 -43.50 29.29
N PHE A 67 -29.56 -43.26 29.08
CA PHE A 67 -28.51 -44.17 29.49
C PHE A 67 -28.40 -44.27 31.02
N ILE A 68 -28.36 -43.12 31.72
CA ILE A 68 -28.28 -43.07 33.19
C ILE A 68 -29.50 -43.75 33.84
N THR A 69 -30.70 -43.54 33.30
CA THR A 69 -31.94 -44.12 33.82
C THR A 69 -32.09 -45.62 33.52
N GLY A 70 -31.11 -46.23 32.83
CA GLY A 70 -31.10 -47.67 32.53
C GLY A 70 -32.13 -48.10 31.49
N LYS A 71 -32.84 -47.15 30.84
CA LYS A 71 -33.83 -47.44 29.80
C LYS A 71 -33.19 -47.84 28.46
N LEU A 72 -31.89 -47.58 28.28
CA LEU A 72 -31.16 -47.92 27.05
C LEU A 72 -30.49 -49.30 27.15
N ASN A 73 -30.76 -50.19 26.19
CA ASN A 73 -30.12 -51.51 26.13
C ASN A 73 -28.66 -51.40 25.68
N ARG A 74 -27.78 -52.27 26.19
CA ARG A 74 -26.33 -52.25 25.91
C ARG A 74 -26.01 -52.36 24.40
N LYS A 75 -26.81 -53.10 23.63
CA LYS A 75 -26.68 -53.18 22.16
C LYS A 75 -26.94 -51.84 21.45
N MET A 76 -27.91 -51.05 21.92
CA MET A 76 -28.23 -49.75 21.33
C MET A 76 -27.10 -48.74 21.55
N ILE A 77 -26.43 -48.80 22.70
CA ILE A 77 -25.27 -47.94 23.00
C ILE A 77 -24.13 -48.20 22.01
N PHE A 78 -23.84 -49.47 21.71
CA PHE A 78 -22.81 -49.82 20.74
C PHE A 78 -23.15 -49.33 19.33
N ILE A 79 -24.42 -49.40 18.92
CA ILE A 79 -24.86 -48.87 17.62
C ILE A 79 -24.72 -47.34 17.56
N ILE A 80 -25.21 -46.63 18.59
CA ILE A 80 -25.13 -45.16 18.67
C ILE A 80 -23.66 -44.71 18.72
N GLY A 81 -22.84 -45.37 19.54
CA GLY A 81 -21.39 -45.11 19.61
C GLY A 81 -20.71 -45.35 18.27
N GLY A 82 -21.02 -46.47 17.60
CA GLY A 82 -20.49 -46.78 16.28
C GLY A 82 -20.84 -45.75 15.21
N ILE A 83 -22.05 -45.16 15.25
CA ILE A 83 -22.47 -44.09 14.32
C ILE A 83 -21.85 -42.73 14.71
N SER A 84 -21.68 -42.46 16.01
CA SER A 84 -21.13 -41.19 16.49
C SER A 84 -19.67 -40.95 16.06
N VAL A 85 -18.88 -42.01 15.91
CA VAL A 85 -17.48 -41.91 15.47
C VAL A 85 -17.33 -41.33 14.07
N PRO A 86 -17.96 -41.88 13.00
CA PRO A 86 -17.89 -41.29 11.66
C PRO A 86 -18.53 -39.90 11.61
N VAL A 87 -19.61 -39.65 12.35
CA VAL A 87 -20.21 -38.30 12.44
C VAL A 87 -19.21 -37.30 13.05
N ALA A 88 -18.50 -37.68 14.12
CA ALA A 88 -17.48 -36.84 14.73
C ALA A 88 -16.32 -36.54 13.77
N ILE A 89 -15.90 -37.52 12.96
CA ILE A 89 -14.87 -37.32 11.93
C ILE A 89 -15.36 -36.33 10.87
N ILE A 90 -16.60 -36.46 10.38
CA ILE A 90 -17.18 -35.53 9.40
C ILE A 90 -17.22 -34.10 9.95
N VAL A 91 -17.71 -33.93 11.19
CA VAL A 91 -17.77 -32.61 11.84
C VAL A 91 -16.38 -32.01 12.03
N LEU A 92 -15.37 -32.83 12.36
CA LEU A 92 -13.99 -32.37 12.48
C LEU A 92 -13.47 -31.85 11.13
N VAL A 93 -13.69 -32.58 10.04
CA VAL A 93 -13.30 -32.15 8.69
C VAL A 93 -14.02 -30.87 8.28
N MET A 94 -15.33 -30.76 8.54
CA MET A 94 -16.11 -29.56 8.24
C MET A 94 -15.62 -28.33 9.01
N ASN A 95 -15.32 -28.48 10.31
CA ASN A 95 -14.75 -27.40 11.11
C ASN A 95 -13.38 -26.98 10.58
N PHE A 96 -12.52 -27.94 10.24
CA PHE A 96 -11.20 -27.65 9.67
C PHE A 96 -11.31 -26.89 8.35
N MET A 97 -12.21 -27.32 7.45
CA MET A 97 -12.45 -26.62 6.18
C MET A 97 -13.05 -25.22 6.39
N ALA A 98 -13.97 -25.05 7.33
CA ALA A 98 -14.56 -23.74 7.63
C ALA A 98 -13.51 -22.76 8.16
N ILE A 99 -12.69 -23.18 9.13
CA ILE A 99 -11.59 -22.35 9.65
C ILE A 99 -10.59 -22.03 8.55
N LYS A 100 -10.20 -23.02 7.73
CA LYS A 100 -9.27 -22.80 6.63
C LYS A 100 -9.82 -21.77 5.63
N ASN A 101 -11.07 -21.90 5.22
CA ASN A 101 -11.70 -20.95 4.30
C ASN A 101 -11.72 -19.53 4.88
N GLU A 102 -12.02 -19.37 6.17
CA GLU A 102 -12.00 -18.08 6.84
C GLU A 102 -10.59 -17.46 6.82
N VAL A 103 -9.57 -18.26 7.16
CA VAL A 103 -8.16 -17.83 7.14
C VAL A 103 -7.71 -17.45 5.73
N ASP A 104 -8.05 -18.27 4.72
CA ASP A 104 -7.72 -18.01 3.32
C ASP A 104 -8.41 -16.72 2.81
N MET A 105 -9.67 -16.49 3.21
CA MET A 105 -10.41 -15.27 2.86
C MET A 105 -9.82 -14.03 3.54
N LEU A 106 -9.40 -14.13 4.80
CA LEU A 106 -8.71 -13.03 5.50
C LEU A 106 -7.35 -12.72 4.86
N ALA A 107 -6.57 -13.74 4.51
CA ALA A 107 -5.29 -13.57 3.82
C ALA A 107 -5.49 -12.89 2.46
N PHE A 108 -6.49 -13.32 1.69
CA PHE A 108 -6.83 -12.71 0.41
C PHE A 108 -7.31 -11.27 0.56
N ARG A 109 -8.15 -10.96 1.56
CA ARG A 109 -8.58 -9.59 1.87
C ARG A 109 -7.38 -8.69 2.19
N ASN A 110 -6.42 -9.17 2.99
CA ASN A 110 -5.20 -8.43 3.31
C ASN A 110 -4.31 -8.20 2.07
N GLN A 111 -4.19 -9.20 1.20
CA GLN A 111 -3.48 -9.06 -0.07
C GLN A 111 -4.09 -7.96 -0.94
N VAL A 112 -5.41 -7.95 -1.10
CA VAL A 112 -6.12 -6.92 -1.89
C VAL A 112 -5.96 -5.53 -1.27
N LYS A 113 -6.04 -5.43 0.06
CA LYS A 113 -5.75 -4.18 0.79
C LYS A 113 -4.34 -3.67 0.50
N GLY A 114 -3.33 -4.55 0.53
CA GLY A 114 -1.95 -4.23 0.20
C GLY A 114 -1.78 -3.72 -1.25
N GLU A 115 -2.42 -4.38 -2.20
CA GLU A 115 -2.43 -3.95 -3.62
C GLU A 115 -3.09 -2.58 -3.81
N MET A 116 -4.19 -2.31 -3.11
CA MET A 116 -4.82 -1.00 -3.12
C MET A 116 -3.90 0.10 -2.57
N ILE A 117 -3.21 -0.17 -1.45
CA ILE A 117 -2.24 0.75 -0.86
C ILE A 117 -1.11 1.07 -1.84
N LEU A 118 -0.55 0.05 -2.51
CA LEU A 118 0.47 0.25 -3.56
C LEU A 118 -0.04 1.20 -4.65
N ARG A 119 -1.26 0.97 -5.16
CA ARG A 119 -1.86 1.83 -6.19
C ARG A 119 -2.10 3.26 -5.71
N ILE A 120 -2.57 3.46 -4.48
CA ILE A 120 -2.73 4.81 -3.89
C ILE A 120 -1.37 5.52 -3.79
N LEU A 121 -0.31 4.80 -3.38
CA LEU A 121 1.03 5.35 -3.31
C LEU A 121 1.62 5.68 -4.68
N ASP A 122 1.29 4.89 -5.72
CA ASP A 122 1.67 5.19 -7.10
C ASP A 122 0.95 6.46 -7.61
N ILE A 123 -0.36 6.59 -7.34
CA ILE A 123 -1.15 7.79 -7.66
C ILE A 123 -0.58 9.01 -6.95
N LYS A 124 -0.19 8.87 -5.67
CA LYS A 124 0.47 9.95 -4.90
C LYS A 124 1.76 10.41 -5.57
N ASP A 125 2.62 9.49 -5.99
CA ASP A 125 3.89 9.85 -6.65
C ASP A 125 3.62 10.56 -8.00
N ALA A 126 2.63 10.09 -8.77
CA ALA A 126 2.17 10.76 -9.99
C ALA A 126 1.65 12.18 -9.72
N GLN A 127 0.87 12.37 -8.65
CA GLN A 127 0.34 13.66 -8.24
C GLN A 127 1.44 14.64 -7.80
N LEU A 128 2.45 14.15 -7.07
CA LEU A 128 3.63 14.95 -6.69
C LEU A 128 4.44 15.37 -7.93
N ALA A 129 4.59 14.47 -8.91
CA ALA A 129 5.21 14.76 -10.18
C ALA A 129 4.43 15.83 -10.97
N TYR A 130 3.10 15.70 -11.03
CA TYR A 130 2.22 16.67 -11.71
C TYR A 130 2.31 18.05 -11.07
N LYS A 131 2.25 18.12 -9.73
CA LYS A 131 2.40 19.36 -8.96
C LYS A 131 3.75 20.04 -9.16
N THR A 132 4.82 19.28 -9.34
CA THR A 132 6.16 19.86 -9.59
C THR A 132 6.19 20.66 -10.90
N VAL A 133 5.40 20.27 -11.89
CA VAL A 133 5.36 20.91 -13.21
C VAL A 133 4.27 22.00 -13.29
N HIS A 134 3.08 21.74 -12.72
CA HIS A 134 1.91 22.61 -12.87
C HIS A 134 1.61 23.49 -11.63
N GLY A 135 2.33 23.29 -10.51
CA GLY A 135 2.12 24.02 -9.26
C GLY A 135 0.92 23.56 -8.41
N LYS A 136 -0.02 22.80 -8.99
CA LYS A 136 -1.23 22.28 -8.33
C LYS A 136 -1.38 20.75 -8.52
N TYR A 137 -2.24 20.13 -7.72
CA TYR A 137 -2.63 18.73 -7.94
C TYR A 137 -3.62 18.60 -9.10
N CYS A 138 -3.63 17.43 -9.74
CA CYS A 138 -4.59 17.10 -10.79
C CYS A 138 -5.90 16.63 -10.16
N ASP A 139 -7.03 17.15 -10.62
CA ASP A 139 -8.38 16.78 -10.19
C ASP A 139 -8.99 15.64 -11.03
N ASN A 140 -8.44 15.39 -12.23
CA ASN A 140 -8.91 14.36 -13.14
C ASN A 140 -7.92 13.19 -13.27
N MET A 141 -8.38 11.99 -12.94
CA MET A 141 -7.57 10.77 -13.02
C MET A 141 -7.10 10.43 -14.44
N ASP A 142 -7.90 10.71 -15.48
CA ASP A 142 -7.51 10.42 -16.87
C ASP A 142 -6.41 11.35 -17.38
N GLU A 143 -6.47 12.63 -16.96
CA GLU A 143 -5.39 13.58 -17.24
C GLU A 143 -4.11 13.19 -16.50
N LEU A 144 -4.22 12.73 -15.25
CA LEU A 144 -3.07 12.23 -14.50
C LEU A 144 -2.41 11.03 -15.20
N ILE A 145 -3.21 10.06 -15.69
CA ILE A 145 -2.69 8.92 -16.45
C ILE A 145 -1.96 9.38 -17.71
N LYS A 146 -2.54 10.33 -18.45
CA LYS A 146 -1.91 10.89 -19.65
C LYS A 146 -0.58 11.55 -19.32
N PHE A 147 -0.52 12.33 -18.22
CA PHE A 147 0.71 12.95 -17.75
C PHE A 147 1.78 11.91 -17.36
N VAL A 148 1.40 10.81 -16.71
CA VAL A 148 2.37 9.76 -16.37
C VAL A 148 2.97 9.11 -17.63
N LYS A 149 2.16 8.94 -18.68
CA LYS A 149 2.58 8.33 -19.95
C LYS A 149 3.46 9.23 -20.81
N GLU A 150 3.05 10.48 -20.98
CA GLU A 150 3.63 11.40 -21.99
C GLU A 150 4.40 12.57 -21.36
N GLY A 151 4.14 12.85 -20.09
CA GLY A 151 4.68 13.99 -19.38
C GLY A 151 6.17 13.86 -19.09
N LYS A 152 6.81 15.01 -18.93
CA LYS A 152 8.20 15.14 -18.55
C LYS A 152 8.34 15.98 -17.29
N VAL A 153 9.35 15.66 -16.50
CA VAL A 153 9.65 16.30 -15.23
C VAL A 153 11.09 16.77 -15.20
N PRO A 154 11.37 17.92 -14.59
CA PRO A 154 12.74 18.41 -14.46
C PRO A 154 13.54 17.47 -13.55
N LYS A 155 14.74 17.09 -14.00
CA LYS A 155 15.75 16.37 -13.23
C LYS A 155 17.03 17.20 -13.25
N ALA A 156 17.41 17.71 -12.08
CA ALA A 156 18.71 18.34 -11.90
C ALA A 156 19.80 17.29 -12.12
N VAL A 157 20.67 17.53 -13.09
CA VAL A 157 21.85 16.73 -13.36
C VAL A 157 23.06 17.53 -12.93
N SER A 158 23.79 16.94 -11.99
CA SER A 158 25.06 17.43 -11.49
C SER A 158 26.10 16.38 -11.83
N ALA A 159 27.03 16.71 -12.72
CA ALA A 159 28.16 15.85 -13.09
C ALA A 159 29.45 16.66 -13.07
N GLY A 160 30.56 16.02 -12.71
CA GLY A 160 31.86 16.68 -12.56
C GLY A 160 31.98 17.54 -11.29
N ASN A 161 33.23 17.72 -10.86
CA ASN A 161 33.61 18.58 -9.75
C ASN A 161 34.16 19.91 -10.28
N VAL A 162 34.02 20.97 -9.50
CA VAL A 162 34.71 22.23 -9.78
C VAL A 162 36.22 21.99 -9.67
N PRO A 163 37.02 22.29 -10.70
CA PRO A 163 38.46 22.11 -10.63
C PRO A 163 39.06 22.92 -9.47
N SER A 164 39.92 22.28 -8.66
CA SER A 164 40.62 22.94 -7.54
C SER A 164 41.85 23.73 -7.98
N ARG A 165 42.15 23.76 -9.28
CA ARG A 165 43.26 24.51 -9.87
C ARG A 165 42.90 25.98 -10.10
N ARG A 166 43.95 26.78 -10.35
CA ARG A 166 43.83 28.17 -10.80
C ARG A 166 43.14 28.24 -12.17
N ILE A 167 42.32 29.28 -12.37
CA ILE A 167 41.77 29.63 -13.68
C ILE A 167 42.93 29.96 -14.63
N THR A 168 42.96 29.41 -15.85
CA THR A 168 44.03 29.75 -16.79
C THR A 168 43.81 31.14 -17.40
N PRO A 169 44.86 31.84 -17.88
CA PRO A 169 44.67 33.14 -18.54
C PRO A 169 43.69 33.09 -19.72
N ILE A 170 43.65 31.98 -20.46
CA ILE A 170 42.71 31.76 -21.57
C ILE A 170 41.27 31.62 -21.05
N GLU A 171 41.08 30.84 -19.98
CA GLU A 171 39.76 30.69 -19.35
C GLU A 171 39.26 32.03 -18.78
N ASN A 172 40.15 32.82 -18.18
CA ASN A 172 39.81 34.14 -17.64
C ASN A 172 39.39 35.13 -18.74
N ASP A 173 40.14 35.19 -19.85
CA ASP A 173 39.78 36.01 -21.02
C ASP A 173 38.46 35.56 -21.66
N SER A 174 38.21 34.23 -21.66
CA SER A 174 36.94 33.67 -22.15
C SER A 174 35.74 34.00 -21.24
N LEU A 175 35.95 34.12 -19.93
CA LEU A 175 34.91 34.49 -18.96
C LEU A 175 34.62 35.99 -18.94
N TYR A 176 35.66 36.81 -19.07
CA TYR A 176 35.61 38.26 -18.89
C TYR A 176 36.33 38.98 -20.04
N PRO A 177 35.80 38.94 -21.27
CA PRO A 177 36.48 39.47 -22.45
C PRO A 177 36.71 40.98 -22.31
N GLY A 178 37.97 41.42 -22.44
CA GLY A 178 38.36 42.83 -22.36
C GLY A 178 38.50 43.38 -20.92
N GLU A 179 38.30 42.55 -19.89
CA GLU A 179 38.53 42.95 -18.50
C GLU A 179 39.84 42.34 -17.97
N ASN A 180 40.79 43.19 -17.56
CA ASN A 180 42.04 42.73 -16.94
C ASN A 180 41.85 42.41 -15.45
N ARG A 181 41.04 41.39 -15.15
CA ARG A 181 40.80 40.94 -13.77
C ARG A 181 41.98 40.12 -13.25
N ALA A 182 42.26 40.26 -11.95
CA ALA A 182 43.22 39.40 -11.27
C ALA A 182 42.72 37.94 -11.31
N ILE A 183 43.61 37.02 -11.68
CA ILE A 183 43.27 35.60 -11.78
C ILE A 183 43.23 35.00 -10.37
N ASP A 184 42.05 34.58 -9.94
CA ASP A 184 41.82 33.91 -8.66
C ASP A 184 42.46 32.52 -8.60
N ASN A 185 42.81 32.08 -7.39
CA ASN A 185 43.48 30.78 -7.16
C ASN A 185 42.52 29.59 -7.31
N THR A 186 41.22 29.79 -7.13
CA THR A 186 40.20 28.75 -7.17
C THR A 186 39.00 29.21 -7.99
N MET A 187 38.44 28.30 -8.79
CA MET A 187 37.26 28.56 -9.60
C MET A 187 35.98 28.47 -8.77
N SER A 188 35.04 29.39 -8.96
CA SER A 188 33.69 29.26 -8.39
C SER A 188 32.81 28.31 -9.22
N GLU A 189 31.72 27.80 -8.62
CA GLU A 189 30.80 26.90 -9.32
C GLU A 189 30.13 27.57 -10.54
N MET A 190 29.88 28.87 -10.45
CA MET A 190 29.32 29.67 -11.56
C MET A 190 30.33 29.83 -12.71
N GLU A 191 31.60 30.06 -12.40
CA GLU A 191 32.67 30.17 -13.40
C GLU A 191 32.94 28.83 -14.07
N ALA A 192 32.97 27.75 -13.29
CA ALA A 192 33.09 26.39 -13.81
C ALA A 192 31.95 26.04 -14.76
N TRP A 193 30.72 26.43 -14.43
CA TRP A 193 29.57 26.24 -15.30
C TRP A 193 29.67 27.04 -16.61
N ARG A 194 30.05 28.31 -16.55
CA ARG A 194 30.23 29.14 -17.76
C ARG A 194 31.32 28.59 -18.65
N LEU A 195 32.47 28.24 -18.07
CA LEU A 195 33.58 27.63 -18.78
C LEU A 195 33.22 26.26 -19.35
N SER A 196 32.39 25.46 -18.69
CA SER A 196 31.95 24.18 -19.25
C SER A 196 31.04 24.35 -20.46
N LYS A 197 30.17 25.37 -20.48
CA LYS A 197 29.37 25.71 -21.68
C LYS A 197 30.26 26.16 -22.84
N ILE A 198 31.31 26.93 -22.55
CA ILE A 198 32.32 27.32 -23.55
C ILE A 198 33.08 26.08 -24.04
N ALA A 199 33.56 25.23 -23.13
CA ALA A 199 34.25 23.98 -23.46
C ALA A 199 33.42 23.08 -24.38
N GLN A 200 32.12 22.93 -24.10
CA GLN A 200 31.20 22.11 -24.89
C GLN A 200 30.91 22.70 -26.30
N SER A 201 31.16 23.98 -26.50
CA SER A 201 31.00 24.64 -27.81
C SER A 201 32.24 24.50 -28.72
N LEU A 202 33.39 24.13 -28.15
CA LEU A 202 34.66 23.98 -28.88
C LEU A 202 34.81 22.55 -29.41
N THR A 203 35.48 22.39 -30.55
CA THR A 203 35.86 21.07 -31.07
C THR A 203 37.08 20.52 -30.30
N PRO A 204 37.28 19.19 -30.26
CA PRO A 204 38.47 18.59 -29.63
C PRO A 204 39.78 19.17 -30.17
N GLU A 205 39.85 19.45 -31.47
CA GLU A 205 41.01 20.03 -32.15
C GLU A 205 41.31 21.46 -31.65
N GLN A 206 40.29 22.29 -31.44
CA GLN A 206 40.44 23.65 -30.91
C GLN A 206 40.96 23.63 -29.46
N ILE A 207 40.48 22.68 -28.65
CA ILE A 207 40.92 22.52 -27.27
C ILE A 207 42.38 22.05 -27.23
N GLU A 208 42.78 21.13 -28.12
CA GLU A 208 44.17 20.69 -28.25
C GLU A 208 45.10 21.81 -28.70
N GLU A 209 44.69 22.63 -29.67
CA GLU A 209 45.47 23.80 -30.13
C GLU A 209 45.67 24.80 -28.98
N MET A 210 44.62 25.10 -28.21
CA MET A 210 44.69 25.98 -27.05
C MET A 210 45.55 25.43 -25.90
N ASN A 211 45.74 24.11 -25.87
CA ASN A 211 46.52 23.39 -24.88
C ASN A 211 47.92 22.99 -25.38
N ALA A 212 48.23 23.26 -26.65
CA ALA A 212 49.50 22.89 -27.26
C ALA A 212 50.68 23.58 -26.54
N GLY A 213 51.67 22.77 -26.15
CA GLY A 213 52.88 23.26 -25.48
C GLY A 213 52.70 23.68 -24.01
N LYS A 214 51.51 23.49 -23.41
CA LYS A 214 51.27 23.79 -22.00
C LYS A 214 51.53 22.56 -21.11
N PRO A 215 52.05 22.76 -19.89
CA PRO A 215 52.18 21.68 -18.93
C PRO A 215 50.79 21.20 -18.45
N LYS A 216 50.72 19.94 -17.98
CA LYS A 216 49.44 19.26 -17.69
C LYS A 216 48.57 19.99 -16.64
N ASP A 217 49.18 20.74 -15.74
CA ASP A 217 48.55 21.55 -14.71
C ASP A 217 47.86 22.83 -15.24
N GLN A 218 48.09 23.18 -16.52
CA GLN A 218 47.54 24.37 -17.19
C GLN A 218 46.63 24.01 -18.38
N LEU A 219 46.21 22.75 -18.49
CA LEU A 219 45.28 22.30 -19.51
C LEU A 219 43.92 22.96 -19.28
N SER A 220 43.53 23.79 -20.24
CA SER A 220 42.30 24.57 -20.21
C SER A 220 41.13 23.69 -20.69
N PHE A 221 39.96 23.87 -20.08
CA PHE A 221 38.69 23.24 -20.47
C PHE A 221 38.57 21.71 -20.35
N GLN A 222 39.66 20.95 -20.25
CA GLN A 222 39.62 19.48 -20.26
C GLN A 222 38.84 18.87 -19.08
N ASP A 223 39.10 19.34 -17.85
CA ASP A 223 38.40 18.90 -16.64
C ASP A 223 36.94 19.40 -16.57
N LEU A 224 36.56 20.30 -17.47
CA LEU A 224 35.25 20.94 -17.51
C LEU A 224 34.32 20.33 -18.57
N LEU A 225 34.82 19.46 -19.46
CA LEU A 225 34.01 18.78 -20.47
C LEU A 225 32.92 17.91 -19.83
N GLU A 226 33.25 17.26 -18.71
CA GLU A 226 32.31 16.44 -17.93
C GLU A 226 31.48 17.25 -16.94
N PHE A 227 31.82 18.53 -16.71
CA PHE A 227 31.14 19.39 -15.77
C PHE A 227 29.76 19.83 -16.30
N LYS A 228 28.70 19.37 -15.65
CA LYS A 228 27.31 19.69 -15.98
C LYS A 228 26.58 20.16 -14.73
N ARG A 229 25.96 21.33 -14.82
CA ARG A 229 24.94 21.81 -13.88
C ARG A 229 23.77 22.26 -14.74
N ASP A 230 22.86 21.33 -15.00
CA ASP A 230 21.73 21.59 -15.88
C ASP A 230 20.48 20.83 -15.43
N THR A 231 19.32 21.34 -15.81
CA THR A 231 18.05 20.66 -15.57
C THR A 231 17.56 20.09 -16.89
N ILE A 232 17.60 18.76 -17.00
CA ILE A 232 17.04 18.07 -18.17
C ILE A 232 15.61 17.62 -17.87
N TYR A 233 14.77 17.56 -18.89
CA TYR A 233 13.42 17.04 -18.79
C TYR A 233 13.42 15.58 -19.21
N ILE A 234 13.13 14.68 -18.26
CA ILE A 234 13.02 13.25 -18.51
C ILE A 234 11.56 12.79 -18.36
N PRO A 235 11.15 11.69 -19.01
CA PRO A 235 9.80 11.13 -18.83
C PRO A 235 9.46 10.86 -17.37
N VAL A 236 8.21 11.11 -16.98
CA VAL A 236 7.70 10.85 -15.61
C VAL A 236 7.89 9.40 -15.23
N ILE A 237 7.56 8.49 -16.15
CA ILE A 237 7.68 7.04 -15.93
C ILE A 237 9.11 6.63 -15.59
N GLU A 238 10.10 7.23 -16.27
CA GLU A 238 11.51 6.93 -16.04
C GLU A 238 11.99 7.44 -14.67
N LYS A 239 11.56 8.64 -14.29
CA LYS A 239 12.01 9.25 -13.03
C LYS A 239 11.43 8.57 -11.79
N TYR A 240 10.14 8.22 -11.83
CA TYR A 240 9.39 7.82 -10.64
C TYR A 240 9.04 6.33 -10.59
N PHE A 241 8.93 5.65 -11.74
CA PHE A 241 8.32 4.31 -11.81
C PHE A 241 9.23 3.23 -12.42
N SER A 242 10.43 3.55 -12.88
CA SER A 242 11.36 2.57 -13.48
C SER A 242 12.70 2.39 -12.73
N GLY A 243 12.96 3.19 -11.69
CA GLY A 243 14.23 3.15 -10.95
C GLY A 243 14.26 2.13 -9.81
N GLU A 244 15.46 1.82 -9.32
CA GLU A 244 15.66 0.92 -8.17
C GLU A 244 14.91 1.40 -6.91
N LYS A 245 14.91 2.72 -6.66
CA LYS A 245 14.17 3.32 -5.53
C LYS A 245 12.68 2.98 -5.56
N TYR A 246 12.10 2.87 -6.75
CA TYR A 246 10.69 2.52 -6.91
C TYR A 246 10.46 1.04 -6.57
N ALA A 247 11.33 0.15 -7.06
CA ALA A 247 11.29 -1.27 -6.73
C ALA A 247 11.50 -1.52 -5.21
N GLU A 248 12.41 -0.78 -4.58
CA GLU A 248 12.64 -0.83 -3.14
C GLU A 248 11.41 -0.34 -2.34
N LYS A 249 10.76 0.75 -2.78
CA LYS A 249 9.51 1.23 -2.18
C LYS A 249 8.41 0.16 -2.24
N ARG A 250 8.18 -0.45 -3.41
CA ARG A 250 7.17 -1.51 -3.56
C ARG A 250 7.49 -2.72 -2.69
N SER A 251 8.72 -3.24 -2.76
CA SER A 251 9.14 -4.39 -1.96
C SER A 251 9.09 -4.13 -0.44
N THR A 252 9.27 -2.89 -0.01
CA THR A 252 9.11 -2.52 1.40
C THR A 252 7.66 -2.63 1.83
N ILE A 253 6.72 -2.12 1.03
CA ILE A 253 5.28 -2.24 1.29
C ILE A 253 4.83 -3.71 1.27
N GLU A 254 5.29 -4.49 0.28
CA GLU A 254 5.04 -5.94 0.22
C GLU A 254 5.49 -6.65 1.50
N ARG A 255 6.68 -6.33 2.01
CA ARG A 255 7.17 -6.88 3.30
C ARG A 255 6.36 -6.38 4.49
N THR A 256 5.99 -5.10 4.53
CA THR A 256 5.21 -4.52 5.65
C THR A 256 3.84 -5.15 5.79
N PHE A 257 3.19 -5.50 4.68
CA PHE A 257 1.85 -6.09 4.68
C PHE A 257 1.84 -7.59 4.39
N GLU A 258 3.03 -8.23 4.44
CA GLU A 258 3.22 -9.68 4.25
C GLU A 258 2.51 -10.25 3.00
N PHE A 259 2.56 -9.52 1.89
CA PHE A 259 1.98 -9.94 0.63
C PHE A 259 2.98 -9.75 -0.51
N LYS A 260 2.71 -10.41 -1.65
CA LYS A 260 3.48 -10.21 -2.88
C LYS A 260 2.56 -9.64 -3.94
N SER A 261 2.95 -8.52 -4.56
CA SER A 261 2.13 -7.93 -5.60
C SER A 261 2.10 -8.83 -6.83
N GLU A 262 0.90 -9.07 -7.36
CA GLU A 262 0.68 -9.79 -8.60
C GLU A 262 0.77 -8.85 -9.81
N PHE A 263 0.57 -7.55 -9.58
CA PHE A 263 0.44 -6.58 -10.66
C PHE A 263 1.65 -5.64 -10.73
N PRO A 264 2.42 -5.69 -11.84
CA PRO A 264 3.41 -4.65 -12.08
C PRO A 264 2.72 -3.29 -12.27
N PHE A 265 3.52 -2.24 -12.14
CA PHE A 265 3.07 -0.90 -12.45
C PHE A 265 2.67 -0.79 -13.92
N ASN A 266 1.50 -0.22 -14.15
CA ASN A 266 1.06 0.18 -15.48
C ASN A 266 0.20 1.45 -15.32
N PRO A 267 0.52 2.55 -16.04
CA PRO A 267 -0.26 3.78 -15.99
C PRO A 267 -1.75 3.58 -16.28
N ASP A 268 -2.11 2.69 -17.23
CA ASP A 268 -3.52 2.47 -17.61
C ASP A 268 -4.35 1.81 -16.50
N SER A 269 -3.73 0.94 -15.71
CA SER A 269 -4.41 0.26 -14.60
C SER A 269 -4.31 1.02 -13.29
N MET A 270 -3.57 2.14 -13.25
CA MET A 270 -3.35 2.92 -12.03
C MET A 270 -4.65 3.40 -11.40
N ALA A 271 -5.65 3.75 -12.22
CA ALA A 271 -6.94 4.22 -11.71
C ALA A 271 -7.89 3.13 -11.24
N VAL A 272 -7.64 1.85 -11.57
CA VAL A 272 -8.58 0.75 -11.33
C VAL A 272 -8.24 0.05 -10.02
N ILE A 273 -9.25 -0.20 -9.20
CA ILE A 273 -9.10 -0.95 -7.95
C ILE A 273 -8.79 -2.43 -8.29
N PRO A 274 -7.68 -3.00 -7.78
CA PRO A 274 -7.33 -4.40 -8.00
C PRO A 274 -8.43 -5.37 -7.51
N HIS A 275 -8.53 -6.53 -8.16
CA HIS A 275 -9.46 -7.63 -7.78
C HIS A 275 -10.96 -7.28 -7.74
N ALA A 276 -11.37 -6.13 -8.25
CA ALA A 276 -12.76 -5.68 -8.22
C ALA A 276 -13.67 -6.25 -9.34
N GLY A 277 -13.19 -7.28 -10.05
CA GLY A 277 -13.92 -7.96 -11.13
C GLY A 277 -14.31 -7.04 -12.30
N ASP A 278 -15.44 -7.33 -12.94
CA ASP A 278 -15.87 -6.64 -14.17
C ASP A 278 -16.33 -5.20 -13.96
N ARG A 279 -16.71 -4.83 -12.73
CA ARG A 279 -17.20 -3.48 -12.40
C ARG A 279 -16.11 -2.42 -12.50
N LYS A 280 -14.83 -2.81 -12.46
CA LYS A 280 -13.63 -1.95 -12.54
C LYS A 280 -13.81 -0.58 -11.83
N PRO A 281 -14.25 -0.57 -10.55
CA PRO A 281 -14.36 0.67 -9.80
C PRO A 281 -13.00 1.38 -9.77
N ARG A 282 -13.04 2.71 -9.80
CA ARG A 282 -11.86 3.56 -9.86
C ARG A 282 -11.59 4.19 -8.51
N PHE A 283 -10.33 4.53 -8.25
CA PHE A 283 -9.96 5.36 -7.10
C PHE A 283 -10.62 6.74 -7.22
N GLY A 284 -11.20 7.21 -6.12
CA GLY A 284 -11.68 8.57 -5.96
C GLY A 284 -10.51 9.53 -5.79
N LEU A 285 -10.65 10.73 -6.37
CA LEU A 285 -9.65 11.77 -6.35
C LEU A 285 -10.35 13.11 -6.10
N ALA A 286 -9.83 13.87 -5.14
CA ALA A 286 -10.26 15.23 -4.88
C ALA A 286 -9.05 16.07 -4.53
N THR A 287 -9.09 17.32 -4.97
CA THR A 287 -8.07 18.31 -4.68
C THR A 287 -8.73 19.54 -4.06
N GLY A 288 -7.96 20.29 -3.31
CA GLY A 288 -8.42 21.53 -2.70
C GLY A 288 -7.24 22.45 -2.42
N GLU A 289 -7.52 23.58 -1.79
CA GLU A 289 -6.48 24.50 -1.33
C GLU A 289 -6.87 25.02 0.05
N ILE A 290 -5.90 25.07 0.96
CA ILE A 290 -6.07 25.69 2.26
C ILE A 290 -5.20 26.94 2.35
N PHE A 291 -5.78 28.04 2.79
CA PHE A 291 -5.05 29.28 2.99
C PHE A 291 -4.34 29.27 4.34
N LYS A 292 -3.00 29.28 4.30
CA LYS A 292 -2.15 29.46 5.49
C LYS A 292 -1.53 30.86 5.47
N SER A 293 -0.90 31.26 6.57
CA SER A 293 -0.18 32.54 6.67
C SER A 293 0.92 32.72 5.62
N THR A 294 1.47 31.62 5.09
CA THR A 294 2.51 31.58 4.06
C THR A 294 1.97 31.50 2.62
N GLY A 295 0.64 31.49 2.43
CA GLY A 295 -0.01 31.38 1.12
C GLY A 295 -0.98 30.19 1.01
N ALA A 296 -1.57 30.04 -0.18
CA ALA A 296 -2.43 28.91 -0.53
C ALA A 296 -1.59 27.63 -0.64
N ALA A 297 -1.97 26.59 0.09
CA ALA A 297 -1.32 25.29 0.06
C ALA A 297 -2.28 24.25 -0.52
N PRO A 298 -1.92 23.59 -1.64
CA PRO A 298 -2.82 22.62 -2.26
C PRO A 298 -2.92 21.34 -1.42
N THR A 299 -4.13 20.81 -1.32
CA THR A 299 -4.50 19.58 -0.62
C THR A 299 -4.94 18.50 -1.61
N LEU A 300 -4.81 17.24 -1.20
CA LEU A 300 -5.09 16.07 -2.01
C LEU A 300 -5.73 15.01 -1.12
N LEU A 301 -6.82 14.43 -1.61
CA LEU A 301 -7.47 13.27 -1.04
C LEU A 301 -7.61 12.21 -2.14
N ILE A 302 -7.08 11.02 -1.87
CA ILE A 302 -7.27 9.82 -2.69
C ILE A 302 -7.99 8.80 -1.82
N TRP A 303 -9.03 8.14 -2.33
CA TRP A 303 -9.75 7.12 -1.56
C TRP A 303 -10.28 6.00 -2.44
N ALA A 304 -10.49 4.84 -1.82
CA ALA A 304 -11.19 3.72 -2.42
C ALA A 304 -11.86 2.87 -1.35
N VAL A 305 -12.95 2.22 -1.73
CA VAL A 305 -13.62 1.22 -0.90
C VAL A 305 -13.07 -0.15 -1.23
N HIS A 306 -12.87 -0.99 -0.22
CA HIS A 306 -12.40 -2.35 -0.42
C HIS A 306 -13.40 -3.14 -1.29
N PRO A 307 -12.97 -3.82 -2.38
CA PRO A 307 -13.89 -4.42 -3.35
C PRO A 307 -14.68 -5.62 -2.80
N MET A 308 -14.18 -6.26 -1.74
CA MET A 308 -14.87 -7.35 -1.05
C MET A 308 -15.74 -6.89 0.12
N ASP A 309 -15.81 -5.58 0.38
CA ASP A 309 -16.67 -5.07 1.42
C ASP A 309 -18.03 -4.67 0.84
N SER A 310 -19.05 -5.49 1.11
CA SER A 310 -20.42 -5.23 0.69
C SER A 310 -21.05 -4.05 1.43
N LEU A 311 -20.54 -3.69 2.60
CA LEU A 311 -21.09 -2.64 3.46
C LEU A 311 -20.38 -1.28 3.27
N GLN A 312 -19.32 -1.22 2.46
CA GLN A 312 -18.51 -0.02 2.20
C GLN A 312 -17.89 0.64 3.44
N MET A 313 -17.67 -0.12 4.51
CA MET A 313 -17.13 0.37 5.78
C MET A 313 -15.58 0.42 5.77
N ASP A 314 -14.93 -0.53 5.10
CA ASP A 314 -13.48 -0.60 4.96
C ASP A 314 -13.04 0.24 3.74
N SER A 315 -12.88 1.54 3.99
CA SER A 315 -12.32 2.49 3.03
C SER A 315 -10.85 2.80 3.33
N ILE A 316 -10.07 2.88 2.27
CA ILE A 316 -8.65 3.21 2.32
C ILE A 316 -8.51 4.60 1.73
N SER A 317 -7.87 5.52 2.45
CA SER A 317 -7.67 6.89 1.99
C SER A 317 -6.27 7.39 2.28
N LEU A 318 -5.82 8.35 1.49
CA LEU A 318 -4.57 9.06 1.68
C LEU A 318 -4.80 10.57 1.55
N GLY A 319 -4.29 11.29 2.55
CA GLY A 319 -4.42 12.74 2.64
C GLY A 319 -5.80 13.20 3.10
N ALA A 320 -6.02 14.50 3.03
CA ALA A 320 -7.28 15.13 3.42
C ALA A 320 -7.41 16.49 2.71
N LEU A 321 -8.64 17.02 2.63
CA LEU A 321 -8.90 18.30 1.96
C LEU A 321 -8.77 19.50 2.92
N ASP A 322 -8.98 19.28 4.21
CA ASP A 322 -8.97 20.27 5.28
C ASP A 322 -7.56 20.53 5.86
N LYS A 323 -6.62 19.60 5.66
CA LYS A 323 -5.22 19.71 6.08
C LYS A 323 -4.26 19.28 4.98
N VAL A 324 -3.10 19.92 4.93
CA VAL A 324 -1.98 19.48 4.07
C VAL A 324 -1.29 18.32 4.76
N ASP A 325 -1.79 17.12 4.50
CA ASP A 325 -1.31 15.86 5.03
C ASP A 325 -1.28 14.80 3.90
N PHE A 326 -0.34 13.86 3.97
CA PHE A 326 -0.24 12.70 3.08
C PHE A 326 -0.22 11.38 3.84
N ASN A 327 -0.69 11.38 5.09
CA ASN A 327 -0.88 10.18 5.88
C ASN A 327 -1.95 9.29 5.25
N GLY A 328 -1.70 7.98 5.27
CA GLY A 328 -2.66 6.97 4.83
C GLY A 328 -3.50 6.50 6.01
N SER A 329 -4.75 6.11 5.77
CA SER A 329 -5.64 5.54 6.80
C SER A 329 -5.16 4.21 7.39
N TRP A 330 -4.09 3.65 6.82
CA TRP A 330 -3.48 2.36 7.18
C TRP A 330 -2.19 2.48 8.00
N GLN A 331 -1.77 3.71 8.33
CA GLN A 331 -0.61 3.97 9.20
C GLN A 331 -1.03 3.96 10.66
#